data_AF-A0A3D8WXT9-F1
#
_entry.id   AF-A0A3D8WXT9-F1
#
_cell.length_a   1.000
_cell.length_b   1.000
_cell.length_c   1.000
_cell.angle_alpha   90.00
_cell.angle_beta   90.00
_cell.angle_gamma   90.00
#
_symmetry.space_group_name_H-M   'P 1'
#
loop_
_entity.id
_entity.type
_entity.pdbx_description
1 polymer ?
#
loop_
_entity_poly.entity_id
_entity_poly.type
_entity_poly.pdbx_seq_one_letter_code
_entity_poly.pdbx_strand_id
1 'polypeptide(L)'
;MSLATYIGSNVELPINDELDDVVTIGSCFSDEMHRLNIKKHHFTTPYVYEVSSDWGIEITEYMNKSRLKESKEKLLALCQLMDGYLKSGDFFELYSCWIGEEAEEREGALTLSIHYFDIDAIEMPEKTLVRIEK
;
A
#
# COMPACT_ATOMS: atom_id res chain seq x y z
N MET A 1 13.92 -6.73 -10.75
CA MET A 1 12.73 -5.85 -10.78
C MET A 1 12.37 -5.54 -9.34
N SER A 2 11.87 -4.34 -9.07
CA SER A 2 11.49 -3.90 -7.72
C SER A 2 9.98 -3.97 -7.56
N LEU A 3 9.51 -4.47 -6.42
CA LEU A 3 8.11 -4.44 -6.05
C LEU A 3 7.82 -3.10 -5.38
N ALA A 4 6.94 -2.29 -5.96
CA ALA A 4 6.54 -1.01 -5.42
C ALA A 4 5.15 -1.13 -4.77
N THR A 5 4.94 -0.36 -3.71
CA THR A 5 3.64 -0.24 -3.06
C THR A 5 3.14 1.17 -3.16
N TYR A 6 1.91 1.29 -3.64
CA TYR A 6 1.22 2.54 -3.82
C TYR A 6 0.07 2.64 -2.83
N ILE A 7 -0.19 3.86 -2.38
CA ILE A 7 -1.40 4.18 -1.62
C ILE A 7 -2.21 5.26 -2.31
N GLY A 8 -3.51 5.07 -2.32
CA GLY A 8 -4.50 6.04 -2.72
C GLY A 8 -5.23 6.55 -1.48
N SER A 9 -5.37 7.87 -1.30
CA SER A 9 -6.05 8.44 -0.13
C SER A 9 -7.10 9.47 -0.54
N ASN A 10 -8.22 9.48 0.20
CA ASN A 10 -9.25 10.49 0.03
C ASN A 10 -8.89 11.83 0.67
N VAL A 11 -7.90 11.85 1.56
CA VAL A 11 -7.28 13.05 2.14
C VAL A 11 -5.86 13.24 1.62
N GLU A 12 -5.42 14.49 1.51
CA GLU A 12 -4.04 14.82 1.13
C GLU A 12 -3.10 14.49 2.30
N LEU A 13 -2.06 13.72 2.01
CA LEU A 13 -1.07 13.28 2.99
C LEU A 13 0.21 14.12 2.86
N PRO A 14 0.87 14.46 3.99
CA PRO A 14 2.18 15.09 3.94
C PRO A 14 3.22 14.09 3.42
N ILE A 15 4.08 14.54 2.50
CA ILE A 15 5.22 13.76 2.02
C ILE A 15 6.33 13.87 3.06
N ASN A 16 6.88 12.73 3.48
CA ASN A 16 8.02 12.66 4.37
C ASN A 16 9.07 11.72 3.76
N ASP A 17 10.19 12.28 3.31
CA ASP A 17 11.30 11.52 2.72
C ASP A 17 12.35 11.06 3.76
N GLU A 18 12.10 11.28 5.05
CA GLU A 18 12.99 10.80 6.12
C GLU A 18 12.84 9.28 6.30
N LEU A 19 13.80 8.50 5.82
CA LEU A 19 13.82 7.03 5.81
C LEU A 19 13.96 6.36 7.20
N ASP A 20 13.86 7.11 8.30
CA ASP A 20 14.10 6.59 9.65
C ASP A 20 12.91 5.79 10.21
N ASP A 21 11.74 5.86 9.54
CA ASP A 21 10.53 5.12 9.93
C ASP A 21 10.34 3.84 9.10
N VAL A 22 9.67 2.84 9.68
CA VAL A 22 9.36 1.53 9.05
C VAL A 22 8.61 1.70 7.73
N VAL A 23 7.81 2.76 7.63
CA VAL A 23 7.01 3.13 6.46
C VAL A 23 6.95 4.65 6.36
N THR A 24 7.30 5.20 5.19
CA THR A 24 7.07 6.62 4.87
C THR A 24 6.33 6.83 3.57
N ILE A 25 5.70 8.00 3.44
CA ILE A 25 4.96 8.42 2.25
C ILE A 25 5.88 9.30 1.43
N GLY A 26 6.33 8.80 0.28
CA GLY A 26 7.38 9.45 -0.51
C GLY A 26 7.58 8.78 -1.86
N SER A 27 8.65 9.14 -2.56
CA SER A 27 9.05 8.46 -3.80
C SER A 27 10.23 7.53 -3.52
N CYS A 28 10.18 6.28 -3.99
CA CYS A 28 11.24 5.31 -3.79
C CYS A 28 11.69 4.70 -5.13
N PHE A 29 10.83 3.89 -5.74
CA PHE A 29 11.08 3.22 -7.02
C PHE A 29 10.28 3.83 -8.17
N SER A 30 9.11 4.40 -7.87
CA SER A 30 8.16 4.87 -8.88
C SER A 30 8.40 6.32 -9.30
N ASP A 31 8.16 6.59 -10.58
CA ASP A 31 8.06 7.95 -11.12
C ASP A 31 6.60 8.44 -11.23
N GLU A 32 6.42 9.65 -11.74
CA GLU A 32 5.10 10.26 -11.91
C GLU A 32 4.18 9.46 -12.85
N MET A 33 4.72 8.85 -13.89
CA MET A 33 3.94 8.09 -14.87
C MET A 33 3.40 6.80 -14.25
N HIS A 34 4.20 6.11 -13.44
CA HIS A 34 3.76 4.94 -12.68
C HIS A 34 2.58 5.31 -11.75
N ARG A 35 2.71 6.40 -10.98
CA ARG A 35 1.63 6.90 -10.11
C ARG A 35 0.36 7.28 -10.90
N LEU A 36 0.51 7.88 -12.08
CA LEU A 36 -0.62 8.23 -12.94
C LEU A 36 -1.35 6.97 -13.46
N ASN A 37 -0.60 5.92 -13.82
CA ASN A 37 -1.17 4.65 -14.26
C ASN A 37 -1.95 3.98 -13.12
N ILE A 38 -1.36 3.87 -11.93
CA ILE A 38 -2.05 3.33 -10.75
C ILE A 38 -3.34 4.12 -10.46
N LYS A 39 -3.27 5.46 -10.48
CA LYS A 39 -4.44 6.31 -10.27
C LYS A 39 -5.54 6.03 -11.29
N LYS A 40 -5.18 5.85 -12.57
CA LYS A 40 -6.14 5.66 -13.66
C LYS A 40 -6.76 4.26 -13.67
N HIS A 41 -5.99 3.24 -13.31
CA HIS A 41 -6.38 1.83 -13.48
C HIS A 41 -6.84 1.18 -12.17
N HIS A 42 -6.36 1.65 -11.02
CA HIS A 42 -6.51 0.93 -9.75
C HIS A 42 -7.24 1.71 -8.67
N PHE A 43 -6.91 2.98 -8.49
CA PHE A 43 -7.47 3.77 -7.39
C PHE A 43 -8.73 4.54 -7.78
N THR A 44 -9.60 4.69 -6.79
CA THR A 44 -10.79 5.55 -6.83
C THR A 44 -10.54 6.86 -6.09
N THR A 45 -9.48 6.93 -5.29
CA THR A 45 -9.12 8.10 -4.50
C THR A 45 -8.40 9.20 -5.31
N PRO A 46 -8.57 10.48 -4.93
CA PRO A 46 -7.95 11.61 -5.63
C PRO A 46 -6.43 11.73 -5.47
N TYR A 47 -5.88 11.36 -4.32
CA TYR A 47 -4.45 11.50 -4.02
C TYR A 47 -3.75 10.14 -4.10
N VAL A 48 -2.57 10.10 -4.71
CA VAL A 48 -1.82 8.85 -4.94
C VAL A 48 -0.35 9.08 -4.60
N TYR A 49 0.19 8.16 -3.81
CA TYR A 49 1.55 8.19 -3.30
C TYR A 49 2.21 6.83 -3.45
N GLU A 50 3.53 6.80 -3.38
CA GLU A 50 4.28 5.57 -3.12
C GLU A 50 4.60 5.47 -1.63
N VAL A 51 4.70 4.24 -1.16
CA VAL A 51 5.16 3.91 0.18
C VAL A 51 6.66 3.59 0.07
N SER A 52 7.48 4.48 0.60
CA SER A 52 8.93 4.32 0.60
C SER A 52 9.32 3.28 1.66
N SER A 53 9.89 2.17 1.18
CA SER A 53 10.42 1.10 2.02
C SER A 53 11.40 0.24 1.22
N ASP A 54 12.24 -0.54 1.91
CA ASP A 54 13.25 -1.40 1.26
C ASP A 54 12.67 -2.45 0.28
N TRP A 55 11.38 -2.77 0.42
CA TRP A 55 10.63 -3.70 -0.43
C TRP A 55 9.12 -3.48 -0.24
N GLY A 56 8.34 -3.59 -1.31
CA GLY A 56 6.87 -3.46 -1.27
C GLY A 56 6.17 -4.42 -0.30
N ILE A 57 4.93 -4.08 0.05
CA ILE A 57 4.07 -4.83 0.95
C ILE A 57 3.36 -5.92 0.15
N GLU A 58 3.72 -7.16 0.42
CA GLU A 58 3.09 -8.36 -0.14
C GLU A 58 2.98 -9.42 0.97
N ILE A 59 1.81 -10.03 1.12
CA ILE A 59 1.52 -11.05 2.13
C ILE A 59 0.99 -12.28 1.42
N THR A 60 1.86 -13.27 1.24
CA THR A 60 1.52 -14.55 0.63
C THR A 60 2.29 -15.69 1.30
N GLU A 61 1.70 -16.89 1.34
CA GLU A 61 2.32 -18.08 1.93
C GLU A 61 3.60 -18.53 1.20
N TYR A 62 3.77 -18.15 -0.07
CA TYR A 62 4.94 -18.49 -0.88
C TYR A 62 6.18 -17.65 -0.54
N MET A 63 6.04 -16.61 0.28
CA MET A 63 7.13 -15.73 0.68
C MET A 63 7.97 -16.34 1.81
N ASN A 64 9.27 -15.99 1.86
CA ASN A 64 10.12 -16.34 3.00
C ASN A 64 9.53 -15.78 4.32
N LYS A 65 9.52 -16.60 5.38
CA LYS A 65 8.98 -16.25 6.71
C LYS A 65 9.46 -14.90 7.26
N SER A 66 10.73 -14.55 7.04
CA SER A 66 11.28 -13.26 7.49
C SER A 66 10.63 -12.10 6.77
N ARG A 67 10.51 -12.18 5.43
CA ARG A 67 9.88 -11.13 4.62
C ARG A 67 8.38 -11.06 4.85
N LEU A 68 7.72 -12.22 5.02
CA LEU A 68 6.30 -12.27 5.36
C LEU A 68 6.02 -11.52 6.68
N LYS A 69 6.87 -11.73 7.68
CA LYS A 69 6.79 -11.02 8.95
C LYS A 69 7.00 -9.51 8.77
N GLU A 70 8.01 -9.11 8.00
CA GLU A 70 8.31 -7.71 7.71
C GLU A 70 7.17 -7.02 6.95
N SER A 71 6.59 -7.66 5.93
CA SER A 71 5.43 -7.14 5.19
C SER A 71 4.22 -6.93 6.10
N LYS A 72 3.97 -7.87 7.02
CA LYS A 72 2.90 -7.74 8.02
C LYS A 72 3.14 -6.55 8.96
N GLU A 73 4.38 -6.39 9.43
CA GLU A 73 4.79 -5.25 10.27
C GLU A 73 4.65 -3.92 9.52
N LYS A 74 5.04 -3.85 8.24
CA LYS A 74 4.86 -2.69 7.37
C LYS A 74 3.38 -2.35 7.16
N LEU A 75 2.52 -3.34 6.90
CA LEU A 75 1.09 -3.09 6.77
C LEU A 75 0.48 -2.52 8.06
N LEU A 76 0.85 -3.08 9.22
CA LEU A 76 0.40 -2.58 10.51
C LEU A 76 0.89 -1.15 10.77
N ALA A 77 2.17 -0.86 10.49
CA ALA A 77 2.75 0.47 10.62
C ALA A 77 2.05 1.49 9.69
N LEU A 78 1.77 1.09 8.44
CA LEU A 78 1.03 1.91 7.49
C LEU A 78 -0.40 2.19 7.98
N CYS A 79 -1.10 1.17 8.50
CA CYS A 79 -2.43 1.36 9.09
C CYS A 79 -2.37 2.32 10.28
N GLN A 80 -1.38 2.23 11.16
CA GLN A 80 -1.21 3.16 12.29
C GLN A 80 -0.93 4.58 11.82
N LEU A 81 -0.07 4.74 10.80
CA LEU A 81 0.23 6.04 10.20
C LEU A 81 -1.03 6.67 9.58
N MET A 82 -1.76 5.91 8.78
CA MET A 82 -2.99 6.35 8.12
C MET A 82 -4.11 6.63 9.11
N ASP A 83 -4.18 5.89 10.22
CA ASP A 83 -5.13 6.15 11.29
C ASP A 83 -4.91 7.55 11.90
N GLY A 84 -3.68 8.07 11.91
CA GLY A 84 -3.41 9.45 12.33
C GLY A 84 -4.00 10.52 11.40
N TYR A 85 -4.15 10.21 10.10
CA TYR A 85 -4.58 11.17 9.07
C TYR A 85 -6.07 11.08 8.74
N LEU A 86 -6.63 9.86 8.76
CA LEU A 86 -8.00 9.59 8.36
C LEU A 86 -9.00 9.93 9.47
N LYS A 87 -10.20 10.37 9.10
CA LYS A 87 -11.36 10.48 9.99
C LYS A 87 -12.28 9.27 9.80
N SER A 88 -13.24 9.09 10.71
CA SER A 88 -14.25 8.04 10.53
C SER A 88 -15.07 8.27 9.26
N GLY A 89 -15.21 7.23 8.45
CA GLY A 89 -15.81 7.27 7.11
C GLY A 89 -14.82 7.54 5.99
N ASP A 90 -13.56 7.88 6.30
CA ASP A 90 -12.48 7.94 5.32
C ASP A 90 -11.92 6.55 5.04
N PHE A 91 -11.24 6.43 3.90
CA PHE A 91 -10.56 5.20 3.51
C PHE A 91 -9.33 5.51 2.69
N PHE A 92 -8.43 4.53 2.65
CA PHE A 92 -7.33 4.53 1.71
C PHE A 92 -7.28 3.20 0.96
N GLU A 93 -6.68 3.23 -0.21
CA GLU A 93 -6.45 2.09 -1.06
C GLU A 93 -4.95 1.79 -1.07
N LEU A 94 -4.59 0.52 -1.12
CA LEU A 94 -3.24 0.02 -1.21
C LEU A 94 -3.16 -0.93 -2.39
N TYR A 95 -2.09 -0.82 -3.16
CA TYR A 95 -1.81 -1.72 -4.28
C TYR A 95 -0.31 -1.90 -4.45
N SER A 96 0.11 -3.15 -4.59
CA SER A 96 1.52 -3.50 -4.81
C SER A 96 1.67 -4.19 -6.16
N CYS A 97 2.64 -3.78 -6.97
CA CYS A 97 2.97 -4.44 -8.23
C CYS A 97 4.45 -4.24 -8.58
N TRP A 98 4.95 -5.01 -9.54
CA TRP A 98 6.27 -4.75 -10.10
C TRP A 98 6.26 -3.44 -10.88
N ILE A 99 7.38 -2.73 -10.82
CA ILE A 99 7.58 -1.53 -11.65
C ILE A 99 7.44 -1.90 -13.13
N GLY A 100 6.54 -1.20 -13.82
CA GLY A 100 6.17 -1.43 -15.22
C GLY A 100 4.83 -2.14 -15.41
N GLU A 101 4.23 -2.68 -14.35
CA GLU A 101 2.97 -3.42 -14.38
C GLU A 101 1.77 -2.62 -13.84
N GLU A 102 1.92 -1.31 -13.62
CA GLU A 102 0.94 -0.43 -12.98
C GLU A 102 -0.39 -0.29 -13.74
N ALA A 103 -0.43 -0.73 -15.00
CA ALA A 103 -1.62 -0.69 -15.84
C ALA A 103 -2.19 -2.10 -16.15
N GLU A 104 -1.57 -3.15 -15.62
CA GLU A 104 -2.03 -4.53 -15.79
C GLU A 104 -3.32 -4.81 -15.02
N GLU A 105 -4.02 -5.89 -15.32
CA GLU A 105 -5.25 -6.23 -14.61
C GLU A 105 -4.95 -6.66 -13.16
N ARG A 106 -5.86 -6.32 -12.25
CA ARG A 106 -5.77 -6.73 -10.85
C ARG A 106 -6.04 -8.23 -10.75
N GLU A 107 -5.29 -8.91 -9.91
CA GLU A 107 -5.49 -10.34 -9.64
C GLU A 107 -6.44 -10.58 -8.46
N GLY A 108 -6.63 -9.57 -7.61
CA GLY A 108 -7.50 -9.65 -6.44
C GLY A 108 -7.99 -8.31 -5.93
N ALA A 109 -8.98 -8.37 -5.04
CA ALA A 109 -9.44 -7.22 -4.27
C ALA A 109 -9.84 -7.65 -2.86
N LEU A 110 -9.53 -6.83 -1.87
CA LEU A 110 -9.81 -7.07 -0.46
C LEU A 110 -10.26 -5.76 0.19
N THR A 111 -11.20 -5.85 1.14
CA THR A 111 -11.59 -4.72 1.99
C THR A 111 -11.33 -5.06 3.45
N LEU A 112 -10.67 -4.16 4.17
CA LEU A 112 -10.30 -4.29 5.58
C LEU A 112 -10.82 -3.10 6.36
N SER A 113 -11.09 -3.28 7.65
CA SER A 113 -11.33 -2.18 8.59
C SER A 113 -10.07 -1.91 9.37
N ILE A 114 -9.56 -0.68 9.37
CA ILE A 114 -8.29 -0.28 10.00
C ILE A 114 -8.17 -0.71 11.48
N HIS A 115 -9.30 -0.81 12.19
CA HIS A 115 -9.37 -1.20 13.60
C HIS A 115 -9.72 -2.69 13.82
N TYR A 116 -10.20 -3.39 12.79
CA TYR A 116 -10.72 -4.74 12.90
C TYR A 116 -10.31 -5.59 11.69
N PHE A 117 -9.07 -6.08 11.72
CA PHE A 117 -8.62 -7.19 10.86
C PHE A 117 -7.65 -8.09 11.62
N ASP A 118 -7.59 -9.36 11.21
CA ASP A 118 -6.57 -10.31 11.68
C ASP A 118 -5.45 -10.37 10.64
N ILE A 119 -4.27 -9.85 11.00
CA ILE A 119 -3.10 -9.81 10.12
C ILE A 119 -2.62 -11.20 9.70
N ASP A 120 -2.89 -12.24 10.51
CA ASP A 120 -2.51 -13.60 10.20
C ASP A 120 -3.46 -14.30 9.23
N ALA A 121 -4.67 -13.78 9.07
CA ALA A 121 -5.67 -14.28 8.13
C ALA A 121 -5.66 -13.56 6.78
N ILE A 122 -4.83 -12.53 6.60
CA ILE A 122 -4.74 -11.75 5.37
C ILE A 122 -3.84 -12.43 4.35
N GLU A 123 -4.33 -12.49 3.11
CA GLU A 123 -3.56 -12.81 1.92
C GLU A 123 -3.73 -11.68 0.90
N MET A 124 -2.62 -11.05 0.53
CA MET A 124 -2.51 -9.97 -0.44
C MET A 124 -1.25 -10.17 -1.29
N PRO A 125 -1.28 -11.08 -2.28
CA PRO A 125 -0.22 -11.16 -3.27
C PRO A 125 -0.13 -9.86 -4.07
N GLU A 126 0.91 -9.71 -4.88
CA GLU A 126 0.99 -8.63 -5.86
C GLU A 126 -0.30 -8.52 -6.70
N LYS A 127 -0.55 -7.32 -7.23
CA LYS A 127 -1.74 -6.97 -8.02
C LYS A 127 -3.07 -7.15 -7.28
N THR A 128 -3.04 -7.24 -5.95
CA THR A 128 -4.24 -7.18 -5.11
C THR A 128 -4.54 -5.74 -4.70
N LEU A 129 -5.73 -5.24 -5.03
CA LEU A 129 -6.20 -3.96 -4.50
C LEU A 129 -6.79 -4.14 -3.11
N VAL A 130 -6.21 -3.49 -2.11
CA VAL A 130 -6.67 -3.54 -0.73
C VAL A 130 -7.27 -2.20 -0.35
N ARG A 131 -8.56 -2.17 -0.04
CA ARG A 131 -9.25 -0.98 0.47
C ARG A 131 -9.34 -1.06 2.00
N ILE A 132 -8.84 -0.06 2.70
CA ILE A 132 -8.78 -0.04 4.16
C ILE A 132 -9.61 1.14 4.67
N GLU A 133 -10.70 0.84 5.37
CA GLU A 133 -11.69 1.80 5.83
C GLU A 133 -11.54 2.12 7.32
N LYS A 134 -11.77 3.38 7.69
CA LYS A 134 -11.73 3.86 9.08
C LYS A 134 -13.10 4.09 9.70
#